data_AF-A0A6J0WWI7-F1
#
_entry.id   AF-A0A6J0WWI7-F1
#
_cell.length_a   1.000
_cell.length_b   1.000
_cell.length_c   1.000
_cell.angle_alpha   90.00
_cell.angle_beta   90.00
_cell.angle_gamma   90.00
#
_symmetry.space_group_name_H-M   'P 1'
#
loop_
_entity.id
_entity.type
_entity.pdbx_description
1 polymer ?
#
loop_
_entity_poly.entity_id
_entity_poly.type
_entity_poly.pdbx_seq_one_letter_code
_entity_poly.pdbx_strand_id
1 'polypeptide(L)'
;MARKSAFPAGALWLWSILRCLLVLRAEVGQQPESLYLWIDAHQARVLIGLEEDILIVSEGKMAPFTHDFRRAQQRMPAIPVNIHSMNFTWQAAGQ
;
A
#
# COMPACT_ATOMS: atom_id res chain seq x y z
N MET A 1 29.72 58.45 8.52
CA MET A 1 30.06 57.09 9.00
C MET A 1 29.09 56.10 8.36
N ALA A 2 29.53 55.33 7.37
CA ALA A 2 28.69 54.35 6.67
C ALA A 2 29.10 52.93 7.11
N ARG A 3 28.31 52.31 8.00
CA ARG A 3 28.44 50.89 8.36
C ARG A 3 27.85 50.06 7.21
N LYS A 4 28.72 49.57 6.32
CA LYS A 4 28.34 48.60 5.30
C LYS A 4 28.10 47.25 6.00
N SER A 5 26.84 46.86 6.14
CA SER A 5 26.44 45.52 6.56
C SER A 5 26.80 44.54 5.43
N ALA A 6 27.86 43.76 5.65
CA ALA A 6 28.19 42.63 4.80
C ALA A 6 27.18 41.51 5.07
N PHE A 7 26.16 41.40 4.22
CA PHE A 7 25.23 40.27 4.26
C PHE A 7 25.99 38.99 3.90
N PRO A 8 25.95 37.93 4.73
CA PRO A 8 26.69 36.70 4.45
C PRO A 8 25.91 35.93 3.38
N ALA A 9 26.27 36.12 2.11
CA ALA A 9 25.70 35.36 0.99
C ALA A 9 25.79 33.85 1.20
N GLY A 10 26.80 33.36 1.93
CA GLY A 10 26.95 31.95 2.30
C GLY A 10 25.84 31.43 3.23
N ALA A 11 25.32 32.26 4.13
CA ALA A 11 24.27 31.83 5.06
C ALA A 11 22.92 31.62 4.34
N LEU A 12 22.63 32.45 3.33
CA LEU A 12 21.44 32.31 2.48
C LEU A 12 21.52 31.04 1.62
N TRP A 13 22.70 30.71 1.08
CA TRP A 13 22.91 29.51 0.28
C TRP A 13 22.74 28.23 1.09
N LEU A 14 23.34 28.17 2.28
CA LEU A 14 23.16 27.07 3.24
C LEU A 14 21.70 26.88 3.64
N TRP A 15 20.96 27.98 3.85
CA TRP A 15 19.55 27.89 4.23
C TRP A 15 18.68 27.36 3.09
N SER A 16 18.97 27.74 1.84
CA SER A 16 18.29 27.21 0.66
C SER A 16 18.55 25.71 0.49
N ILE A 17 19.78 25.24 0.70
CA ILE A 17 20.11 23.81 0.65
C ILE A 17 19.39 23.05 1.76
N LEU A 18 19.38 23.59 2.98
CA LEU A 18 18.70 22.97 4.11
C LEU A 18 17.19 22.86 3.87
N ARG A 19 16.56 23.91 3.31
CA ARG A 19 15.14 23.86 2.92
C ARG A 19 14.89 22.85 1.79
N CYS A 20 15.79 22.77 0.81
CA CYS A 20 15.69 21.80 -0.28
C CYS A 20 15.77 20.36 0.25
N LEU A 21 16.71 20.08 1.15
CA LEU A 21 16.86 18.78 1.82
C LEU A 21 15.65 18.43 2.69
N LEU A 22 15.04 19.42 3.37
CA LEU A 22 13.81 19.24 4.15
C LEU A 22 12.61 18.86 3.27
N VAL A 23 12.45 19.50 2.11
CA VAL A 23 11.39 19.18 1.14
C VAL A 23 11.60 17.78 0.53
N LEU A 24 12.83 17.47 0.11
CA LEU A 24 13.20 16.13 -0.37
C LEU A 24 12.93 15.02 0.66
N ARG A 25 13.12 15.30 1.95
CA ARG A 25 12.83 14.34 3.02
C ARG A 25 11.33 14.11 3.23
N ALA A 26 10.48 15.08 2.93
CA ALA A 26 9.03 14.95 3.04
C ALA A 26 8.44 14.06 1.92
N GLU A 27 8.97 14.18 0.70
CA GLU A 27 8.56 13.38 -0.47
C GLU A 27 8.90 11.89 -0.33
N VAL A 28 10.03 11.56 0.33
CA VAL A 28 10.42 10.16 0.61
C VAL A 28 9.49 9.48 1.64
N GLY A 29 8.62 10.25 2.31
CA GLY A 29 7.65 9.77 3.28
C GLY A 29 6.26 9.48 2.70
N GLN A 30 6.03 9.63 1.39
CA GLN A 30 4.81 9.14 0.75
C GLN A 30 4.80 7.62 0.87
N GLN A 31 4.09 7.13 1.89
CA GLN A 31 3.71 5.74 2.03
C GLN A 31 3.20 5.27 0.68
N PRO A 32 3.78 4.21 0.09
CA PRO A 32 3.24 3.66 -1.15
C PRO A 32 1.76 3.37 -0.91
N GLU A 33 0.90 3.78 -1.85
CA GLU A 33 -0.53 3.53 -1.76
C GLU A 33 -0.74 2.06 -1.37
N SER A 34 -1.24 1.86 -0.15
CA SER A 34 -1.31 0.54 0.45
C SER A 34 -2.62 -0.09 -0.01
N LEU A 35 -2.53 -0.88 -1.08
CA LEU A 35 -3.64 -1.63 -1.62
C LEU A 35 -3.89 -2.88 -0.76
N TYR A 36 -5.14 -3.11 -0.39
CA TYR A 36 -5.58 -4.38 0.17
C TYR A 36 -6.71 -4.93 -0.68
N LEU A 37 -6.73 -6.26 -0.81
CA LEU A 37 -7.75 -7.02 -1.51
C LEU A 37 -7.98 -8.31 -0.73
N TRP A 38 -9.23 -8.60 -0.38
CA TRP A 38 -9.60 -9.80 0.36
C TRP A 38 -11.01 -10.26 0.01
N ILE A 39 -11.31 -11.49 0.43
CA ILE A 39 -12.67 -12.02 0.47
C ILE A 39 -13.09 -11.96 1.94
N ASP A 40 -14.22 -11.31 2.22
CA ASP A 40 -14.73 -11.17 3.59
C ASP A 40 -15.10 -12.52 4.22
N ALA A 41 -15.01 -12.60 5.54
CA ALA A 41 -15.29 -13.82 6.30
C ALA A 41 -16.66 -14.45 5.99
N HIS A 42 -17.69 -13.63 5.71
CA HIS A 42 -19.01 -14.15 5.36
C HIS A 42 -19.00 -14.80 3.96
N GLN A 43 -18.41 -14.15 2.96
CA GLN A 43 -18.23 -14.72 1.62
C GLN A 43 -17.33 -15.97 1.65
N ALA A 44 -16.29 -15.99 2.47
CA ALA A 44 -15.41 -17.14 2.68
C ALA A 44 -16.15 -18.33 3.30
N ARG A 45 -17.03 -18.09 4.27
CA ARG A 45 -17.89 -19.12 4.86
C ARG A 45 -18.79 -19.78 3.82
N VAL A 46 -19.38 -19.01 2.92
CA VAL A 46 -20.22 -19.53 1.83
C VAL A 46 -19.39 -20.35 0.83
N LEU A 47 -18.16 -19.92 0.53
CA LEU A 47 -17.32 -20.56 -0.47
C LEU A 47 -16.64 -21.84 0.01
N ILE A 48 -16.01 -21.80 1.19
CA ILE A 48 -15.13 -22.87 1.69
C ILE A 48 -15.51 -23.38 3.09
N GLY A 49 -16.57 -22.85 3.71
CA GLY A 49 -17.04 -23.26 5.04
C GLY A 49 -16.24 -22.69 6.22
N LEU A 50 -15.27 -21.80 5.96
CA LEU A 50 -14.44 -21.15 6.96
C LEU A 50 -14.80 -19.66 7.07
N GLU A 51 -15.16 -19.20 8.26
CA GLU A 51 -15.56 -17.82 8.54
C GLU A 51 -14.36 -16.96 8.94
N GLU A 52 -13.42 -16.78 8.00
CA GLU A 52 -12.21 -15.99 8.17
C GLU A 52 -11.93 -15.19 6.89
N ASP A 53 -11.36 -14.00 7.02
CA ASP A 53 -10.98 -13.18 5.87
C ASP A 53 -9.86 -13.85 5.06
N ILE A 54 -10.04 -13.96 3.75
CA ILE A 54 -9.01 -14.49 2.85
C ILE A 54 -8.27 -13.32 2.21
N LEU A 55 -7.11 -12.99 2.78
CA LEU A 55 -6.25 -11.91 2.27
C LEU A 55 -5.56 -12.34 0.97
N ILE A 56 -5.73 -11.57 -0.10
CA ILE A 56 -5.09 -11.82 -1.41
C ILE A 56 -3.95 -10.83 -1.63
N VAL A 57 -4.20 -9.55 -1.32
CA VAL A 57 -3.22 -8.47 -1.36
C VAL A 57 -3.24 -7.75 -0.01
N SER A 58 -2.07 -7.50 0.55
CA SER A 58 -1.90 -6.68 1.75
C SER A 58 -0.73 -5.73 1.55
N GLU A 59 -0.97 -4.43 1.73
CA GLU A 59 0.03 -3.38 1.48
C GLU A 59 0.65 -3.45 0.06
N GLY A 60 -0.17 -3.75 -0.94
CA GLY A 60 0.27 -3.93 -2.33
C GLY A 60 1.08 -5.20 -2.59
N LYS A 61 1.28 -6.07 -1.59
CA LYS A 61 1.99 -7.34 -1.72
C LYS A 61 1.03 -8.50 -1.81
N MET A 62 1.32 -9.41 -2.73
CA MET A 62 0.58 -10.64 -2.90
C MET A 62 0.76 -11.57 -1.69
N ALA A 63 -0.32 -12.22 -1.25
CA ALA A 63 -0.27 -13.15 -0.12
C ALA A 63 0.65 -14.35 -0.43
N PRO A 64 1.35 -14.95 0.56
CA PRO A 64 2.36 -15.98 0.32
C PRO A 64 1.84 -17.21 -0.45
N PHE A 65 0.56 -17.58 -0.28
CA PHE A 65 -0.01 -18.72 -0.98
C PHE A 65 -0.12 -18.49 -2.50
N THR A 66 -0.08 -17.24 -2.96
CA THR A 66 -0.19 -16.88 -4.38
C THR A 66 1.15 -16.89 -5.12
N HIS A 67 2.28 -16.97 -4.41
CA HIS A 67 3.61 -17.00 -5.01
C HIS A 67 3.80 -18.20 -5.95
N ASP A 68 3.28 -19.37 -5.55
CA ASP A 68 3.16 -20.54 -6.42
C ASP A 68 1.69 -20.69 -6.85
N PHE A 69 1.33 -19.97 -7.90
CA PHE A 69 -0.03 -19.94 -8.40
C PHE A 69 -0.53 -21.32 -8.85
N ARG A 70 0.34 -22.19 -9.39
CA ARG A 70 -0.06 -23.54 -9.82
C ARG A 70 -0.48 -24.39 -8.64
N ARG A 71 0.31 -24.38 -7.57
CA ARG A 71 0.00 -25.11 -6.34
C ARG A 71 -1.21 -24.51 -5.62
N ALA A 72 -1.38 -23.20 -5.66
CA ALA A 72 -2.57 -22.53 -5.14
C ALA A 72 -3.83 -22.95 -5.89
N GLN A 73 -3.79 -22.92 -7.22
CA GLN A 73 -4.92 -23.27 -8.08
C GLN A 73 -5.31 -24.74 -7.94
N GLN A 74 -4.34 -25.66 -7.75
CA GLN A 74 -4.64 -27.08 -7.47
C GLN A 74 -5.43 -27.29 -6.17
N ARG A 75 -5.34 -26.35 -5.23
CA ARG A 75 -6.11 -26.38 -3.97
C ARG A 75 -7.44 -25.64 -4.08
N MET A 76 -7.69 -24.95 -5.19
CA MET A 76 -8.95 -24.23 -5.43
C MET A 76 -9.94 -25.17 -6.13
N PRO A 77 -11.03 -25.57 -5.46
CA PRO A 77 -12.10 -26.30 -6.12
C PRO A 77 -12.84 -25.41 -7.12
N ALA A 78 -13.62 -26.04 -8.01
CA ALA A 78 -14.54 -25.29 -8.87
C ALA A 78 -15.59 -24.56 -8.01
N ILE A 79 -15.97 -23.35 -8.42
CA ILE A 79 -17.01 -22.57 -7.74
C ILE A 79 -18.34 -23.35 -7.81
N PRO A 80 -18.95 -23.68 -6.67
CA PRO A 80 -20.22 -24.40 -6.63
C PRO A 80 -21.37 -23.68 -7.35
N VAL A 81 -22.30 -24.43 -7.96
CA VAL A 81 -23.39 -23.88 -8.79
C VAL A 81 -24.40 -22.99 -8.05
N ASN A 82 -24.46 -23.09 -6.72
CA ASN A 82 -25.29 -22.24 -5.87
C ASN A 82 -24.69 -20.84 -5.65
N ILE A 83 -23.44 -20.63 -6.06
CA ILE A 83 -22.75 -19.32 -5.98
C ILE A 83 -22.76 -18.69 -7.37
N HIS A 84 -23.66 -17.73 -7.58
CA HIS A 84 -23.79 -17.01 -8.85
C HIS A 84 -22.80 -15.85 -9.01
N SER A 85 -22.37 -15.27 -7.89
CA SER A 85 -21.42 -14.17 -7.83
C SER A 85 -20.57 -14.29 -6.58
N MET A 86 -19.41 -13.63 -6.59
CA MET A 86 -18.47 -13.66 -5.49
C MET A 86 -17.99 -12.24 -5.21
N ASN A 87 -18.10 -11.83 -3.95
CA ASN A 87 -17.68 -10.50 -3.54
C ASN A 87 -16.20 -10.48 -3.19
N PHE A 88 -15.53 -9.43 -3.65
CA PHE A 88 -14.17 -9.08 -3.24
C PHE A 88 -14.22 -7.69 -2.63
N THR A 89 -13.61 -7.54 -1.46
CA THR A 89 -13.46 -6.25 -0.79
C THR A 89 -12.06 -5.74 -1.06
N TRP A 90 -11.94 -4.45 -1.37
CA TRP A 90 -10.67 -3.82 -1.61
C TRP A 90 -10.64 -2.41 -1.02
N GLN A 91 -9.45 -1.96 -0.65
CA GLN A 91 -9.21 -0.59 -0.22
C GLN A 91 -7.84 -0.13 -0.72
N ALA A 92 -7.75 1.13 -1.13
CA ALA A 92 -6.48 1.80 -1.36
C ALA A 92 -6.29 2.80 -0.21
N ALA A 93 -5.39 2.50 0.73
CA ALA A 93 -5.08 3.36 1.86
C ALA A 93 -3.85 4.23 1.52
N GLY A 94 -4.05 5.54 1.40
CA GLY A 94 -2.96 6.48 1.05
C GLY A 94 -3.35 7.83 0.43
N GLN A 95 -4.61 8.29 0.57
CA GLN A 95 -5.00 9.65 0.14
C GLN A 95 -4.72 10.71 1.21
#